data_AF-A0A498KWG4-F1
#
_entry.id   AF-A0A498KWG4-F1
#
_cell.length_a   1.000
_cell.length_b   1.000
_cell.length_c   1.000
_cell.angle_alpha   90.00
_cell.angle_beta   90.00
_cell.angle_gamma   90.00
#
_symmetry.space_group_name_H-M   'P 1'
#
loop_
_entity.id
_entity.type
_entity.pdbx_description
1 polymer ?
#
loop_
_entity_poly.entity_id
_entity_poly.type
_entity_poly.pdbx_seq_one_letter_code
_entity_poly.pdbx_strand_id
1 'polypeptide(L)'
;MSFRFLVQYASPITLRSFSPERKRLRFAQPFRRQISSDERLKTTKECWGERREREEREKRERERDERVSTAAYVARRAAQKEKVRILYRRALRDTLNWAVHRHLFYPDADALRERFETNKHVEDPDTIDRLIANAEATYNKWRHPDPYIGYNPFFLGPPVVLSFTKSYSTCWEGTSGIGQIEIVYDYGKEDND
;
A
#
# COMPACT_ATOMS: atom_id res chain seq x y z
N MET A 1 -11.50 -59.63 5.14
CA MET A 1 -10.54 -59.55 4.00
C MET A 1 -9.60 -58.38 4.31
N SER A 2 -8.66 -58.55 5.23
CA SER A 2 -7.29 -59.03 4.98
C SER A 2 -6.71 -58.43 3.70
N PHE A 3 -5.80 -57.46 3.83
CA PHE A 3 -4.43 -57.63 3.33
C PHE A 3 -3.50 -56.63 4.05
N ARG A 4 -2.69 -57.19 4.94
CA ARG A 4 -1.45 -56.62 5.44
C ARG A 4 -0.47 -56.51 4.27
N PHE A 5 0.21 -55.38 4.12
CA PHE A 5 1.50 -55.34 3.44
C PHE A 5 2.56 -54.83 4.42
N LEU A 6 3.32 -55.80 4.93
CA LEU A 6 4.65 -55.65 5.51
C LEU A 6 5.65 -55.55 4.37
N VAL A 7 6.52 -54.53 4.37
CA VAL A 7 7.94 -54.53 3.95
C VAL A 7 8.52 -53.24 4.55
N GLN A 8 9.35 -53.16 5.59
CA GLN A 8 10.53 -53.91 6.04
C GLN A 8 11.67 -53.97 5.04
N TYR A 9 12.47 -52.91 4.97
CA TYR A 9 13.91 -53.02 4.70
C TYR A 9 14.70 -52.06 5.58
N ALA A 10 15.38 -52.65 6.56
CA ALA A 10 16.56 -52.09 7.19
C ALA A 10 17.74 -52.20 6.20
N SER A 11 18.62 -51.19 6.18
CA SER A 11 20.05 -51.40 6.45
C SER A 11 20.85 -50.09 6.46
N PRO A 12 21.90 -50.02 7.30
CA PRO A 12 22.65 -48.80 7.62
C PRO A 12 23.70 -48.49 6.55
N ILE A 13 23.87 -47.21 6.23
CA ILE A 13 24.98 -46.75 5.40
C ILE A 13 26.26 -46.88 6.24
N THR A 14 27.09 -47.82 5.81
CA THR A 14 28.41 -48.13 6.36
C THR A 14 29.34 -46.91 6.33
N LEU A 15 29.88 -46.54 7.50
CA LEU A 15 31.02 -45.64 7.62
C LEU A 15 32.26 -46.31 7.00
N ARG A 16 32.67 -45.83 5.83
CA ARG A 16 33.93 -46.23 5.19
C ARG A 16 35.02 -45.29 5.69
N SER A 17 35.85 -45.80 6.60
CA SER A 17 37.11 -45.18 7.00
C SER A 17 38.02 -45.02 5.77
N PHE A 18 38.19 -43.77 5.31
CA PHE A 18 39.11 -43.41 4.23
C PHE A 18 40.25 -42.56 4.80
N SER A 19 41.39 -43.19 4.99
CA SER A 19 42.73 -42.61 5.11
C SER A 19 43.66 -43.65 4.47
N PRO A 20 44.74 -43.32 3.73
CA PRO A 20 45.56 -42.12 3.88
C PRO A 20 46.08 -41.53 2.53
N GLU A 21 47.11 -40.68 2.64
CA GLU A 21 47.94 -40.04 1.60
C GLU A 21 47.61 -38.60 1.23
N ARG A 22 47.90 -37.69 2.18
CA ARG A 22 48.30 -36.32 1.84
C ARG A 22 49.64 -36.36 1.11
N LYS A 23 49.60 -36.39 -0.22
CA LYS A 23 50.73 -35.92 -1.03
C LYS A 23 51.06 -34.51 -0.56
N ARG A 24 52.19 -34.36 0.13
CA ARG A 24 52.74 -33.06 0.53
C ARG A 24 53.09 -32.30 -0.76
N LEU A 25 52.11 -31.60 -1.32
CA LEU A 25 52.39 -30.47 -2.19
C LEU A 25 53.30 -29.56 -1.38
N ARG A 26 54.55 -29.46 -1.84
CA ARG A 26 55.49 -28.48 -1.32
C ARG A 26 54.82 -27.13 -1.56
N PHE A 27 54.22 -26.59 -0.51
CA PHE A 27 53.85 -25.18 -0.43
C PHE A 27 55.14 -24.43 -0.72
N ALA A 28 55.30 -23.95 -1.96
CA ALA A 28 56.22 -22.87 -2.24
C ALA A 28 55.79 -21.76 -1.28
N GLN A 29 56.64 -21.46 -0.29
CA GLN A 29 56.36 -20.33 0.59
C GLN A 29 56.25 -19.11 -0.31
N PRO A 30 55.12 -18.38 -0.29
CA PRO A 30 55.05 -17.14 -1.03
C PRO A 30 56.17 -16.27 -0.48
N PHE A 31 57.08 -15.84 -1.36
CA PHE A 31 58.12 -14.89 -1.04
C PHE A 31 57.45 -13.71 -0.33
N ARG A 32 57.68 -13.61 0.98
CA ARG A 32 57.04 -12.63 1.85
C ARG A 32 57.63 -11.28 1.47
N ARG A 33 57.03 -10.60 0.49
CA ARG A 33 57.33 -9.19 0.20
C ARG A 33 57.22 -8.46 1.54
N GLN A 34 58.34 -7.94 2.02
CA GLN A 34 58.34 -7.01 3.15
C GLN A 34 57.70 -5.73 2.65
N ILE A 35 56.38 -5.64 2.86
CA ILE A 35 55.61 -4.41 2.59
C ILE A 35 56.25 -3.32 3.46
N SER A 36 56.67 -2.24 2.81
CA SER A 36 57.25 -1.07 3.47
C SER A 36 56.32 -0.58 4.59
N SER A 37 56.87 -0.14 5.72
CA SER A 37 56.10 0.40 6.85
C SER A 37 55.11 1.49 6.40
N ASP A 38 55.48 2.27 5.39
CA ASP A 38 54.65 3.33 4.80
C ASP A 38 53.51 2.78 3.92
N GLU A 39 53.71 1.67 3.21
CA GLU A 39 52.62 0.97 2.50
C GLU A 39 51.64 0.31 3.47
N ARG A 40 52.15 -0.23 4.60
CA ARG A 40 51.30 -0.79 5.65
C ARG A 40 50.43 0.30 6.32
N LEU A 41 50.98 1.49 6.52
CA LEU A 41 50.22 2.60 7.10
C LEU A 41 49.20 3.19 6.11
N LYS A 42 49.51 3.25 4.81
CA LYS A 42 48.54 3.66 3.76
C LYS A 42 47.34 2.71 3.68
N THR A 43 47.62 1.41 3.61
CA THR A 43 46.57 0.37 3.54
C THR A 43 45.67 0.34 4.77
N THR A 44 46.22 0.58 5.98
CA THR A 44 45.38 0.64 7.19
C THR A 44 44.50 1.89 7.23
N LYS A 45 45.01 3.07 6.87
CA LYS A 45 44.21 4.30 6.81
C LYS A 45 43.09 4.22 5.78
N GLU A 46 43.38 3.66 4.62
CA GLU A 46 42.39 3.36 3.57
C GLU A 46 41.33 2.38 4.09
N CYS A 47 41.75 1.30 4.77
CA CYS A 47 40.83 0.34 5.39
C CYS A 47 39.92 0.97 6.46
N TRP A 48 40.46 1.88 7.29
CA TRP A 48 39.65 2.62 8.28
C TRP A 48 38.68 3.60 7.61
N GLY A 49 39.07 4.24 6.52
CA GLY A 49 38.20 5.12 5.72
C GLY A 49 37.06 4.37 5.06
N GLU A 50 37.36 3.26 4.37
CA GLU A 50 36.36 2.41 3.69
C GLU A 50 35.33 1.82 4.66
N ARG A 51 35.76 1.42 5.87
CA ARG A 51 34.84 0.95 6.92
C ARG A 51 33.87 2.07 7.32
N ARG A 52 34.38 3.28 7.54
CA ARG A 52 33.56 4.44 7.92
C ARG A 52 32.55 4.80 6.83
N GLU A 53 32.97 4.78 5.57
CA GLU A 53 32.10 5.02 4.42
C GLU A 53 31.01 3.94 4.27
N ARG A 54 31.36 2.67 4.55
CA ARG A 54 30.38 1.57 4.58
C ARG A 54 29.36 1.77 5.69
N GLU A 55 29.81 2.12 6.89
CA GLU A 55 28.92 2.41 8.03
C GLU A 55 27.99 3.60 7.74
N GLU A 56 28.50 4.66 7.09
CA GLU A 56 27.70 5.80 6.66
C GLU A 56 26.68 5.44 5.58
N ARG A 57 27.04 4.56 4.63
CA ARG A 57 26.11 4.05 3.61
C ARG A 57 25.01 3.23 4.25
N GLU A 58 25.36 2.29 5.14
CA GLU A 58 24.39 1.50 5.88
C GLU A 58 23.47 2.38 6.73
N LYS A 59 24.01 3.44 7.36
CA LYS A 59 23.20 4.40 8.11
C LYS A 59 22.21 5.13 7.20
N ARG A 60 22.65 5.60 6.03
CA ARG A 60 21.77 6.22 5.03
C ARG A 60 20.71 5.26 4.50
N GLU A 61 21.04 3.99 4.34
CA GLU A 61 20.11 2.94 3.93
C GLU A 61 19.06 2.68 5.02
N ARG A 62 19.46 2.53 6.29
CA ARG A 62 18.53 2.40 7.43
C ARG A 62 17.59 3.61 7.55
N GLU A 63 18.14 4.82 7.46
CA GLU A 63 17.35 6.05 7.49
C GLU A 63 16.39 6.14 6.29
N ARG A 64 16.81 5.68 5.11
CA ARG A 64 15.94 5.59 3.94
C ARG A 64 14.81 4.59 4.19
N ASP A 65 15.11 3.40 4.68
CA ASP A 65 14.12 2.35 4.92
C ASP A 65 13.09 2.76 5.98
N GLU A 66 13.53 3.44 7.05
CA GLU A 66 12.65 4.01 8.08
C GLU A 66 11.74 5.12 7.52
N ARG A 67 12.30 6.02 6.68
CA ARG A 67 11.52 7.05 6.00
C ARG A 67 10.50 6.43 5.03
N VAL A 68 10.88 5.39 4.30
CA VAL A 68 9.99 4.67 3.37
C VAL A 68 8.87 3.98 4.15
N SER A 69 9.18 3.33 5.28
CA SER A 69 8.19 2.72 6.17
C SER A 69 7.19 3.76 6.69
N THR A 70 7.68 4.89 7.18
CA THR A 70 6.84 5.98 7.69
C THR A 70 5.96 6.57 6.58
N ALA A 71 6.53 6.83 5.40
CA ALA A 71 5.79 7.33 4.25
C ALA A 71 4.71 6.34 3.77
N ALA A 72 5.00 5.05 3.76
CA ALA A 72 4.04 4.00 3.40
C ALA A 72 2.87 3.94 4.39
N TYR A 73 3.14 4.08 5.69
CA TYR A 73 2.09 4.16 6.71
C TYR A 73 1.18 5.36 6.51
N VAL A 74 1.75 6.55 6.32
CA VAL A 74 0.98 7.78 6.08
C VAL A 74 0.15 7.67 4.80
N ALA A 75 0.73 7.15 3.71
CA ALA A 75 0.02 6.92 2.46
C ALA A 75 -1.14 5.92 2.63
N ARG A 76 -0.95 4.84 3.40
CA ARG A 76 -2.01 3.88 3.73
C ARG A 76 -3.15 4.55 4.50
N ARG A 77 -2.84 5.37 5.52
CA ARG A 77 -3.86 6.11 6.29
C ARG A 77 -4.61 7.11 5.42
N ALA A 78 -3.93 7.81 4.51
CA ALA A 78 -4.57 8.72 3.57
C ALA A 78 -5.53 7.99 2.61
N ALA A 79 -5.11 6.84 2.06
CA ALA A 79 -5.95 6.02 1.20
C ALA A 79 -7.18 5.45 1.93
N GLN A 80 -7.02 5.01 3.17
CA GLN A 80 -8.14 4.55 4.02
C GLN A 80 -9.16 5.66 4.25
N LYS A 81 -8.70 6.86 4.62
CA LYS A 81 -9.58 8.03 4.81
C LYS A 81 -10.37 8.35 3.54
N GLU A 82 -9.74 8.29 2.37
CA GLU A 82 -10.44 8.54 1.10
C GLU A 82 -11.46 7.46 0.78
N LYS A 83 -11.15 6.17 1.01
CA LYS A 83 -12.11 5.08 0.84
C LYS A 83 -13.36 5.28 1.71
N VAL A 84 -13.17 5.64 2.98
CA VAL A 84 -14.28 5.91 3.90
C VAL A 84 -15.12 7.10 3.42
N ARG A 85 -14.48 8.20 2.97
CA ARG A 85 -15.18 9.38 2.41
C ARG A 85 -15.99 9.04 1.17
N ILE A 86 -15.43 8.25 0.25
CA ILE A 86 -16.13 7.81 -0.96
C ILE A 86 -17.31 6.91 -0.56
N LEU A 87 -17.09 5.95 0.34
CA LEU A 87 -18.12 5.03 0.81
C LEU A 87 -19.29 5.78 1.47
N TYR A 88 -19.00 6.74 2.34
CA TYR A 88 -20.01 7.57 2.99
C TYR A 88 -20.83 8.38 1.97
N ARG A 89 -20.16 9.03 1.01
CA ARG A 89 -20.84 9.77 -0.07
C ARG A 89 -21.74 8.87 -0.92
N ARG A 90 -21.28 7.66 -1.23
CA ARG A 90 -22.05 6.67 -2.01
C ARG A 90 -23.26 6.17 -1.21
N ALA A 91 -23.05 5.81 0.06
CA ALA A 91 -24.12 5.34 0.94
C ALA A 91 -25.21 6.40 1.12
N LEU A 92 -24.86 7.66 1.34
CA LEU A 92 -25.85 8.76 1.43
C LEU A 92 -26.63 9.00 0.13
N ARG A 93 -25.96 8.86 -1.03
CA ARG A 93 -26.66 8.97 -2.31
C ARG A 93 -27.65 7.82 -2.49
N ASP A 94 -27.29 6.62 -2.09
CA ASP A 94 -28.18 5.47 -2.21
C ASP A 94 -29.34 5.51 -1.21
N THR A 95 -29.14 5.98 0.02
CA THR A 95 -30.27 6.23 0.93
C THR A 95 -31.24 7.26 0.36
N LEU A 96 -30.73 8.28 -0.34
CA LEU A 96 -31.56 9.23 -1.07
C LEU A 96 -32.28 8.59 -2.28
N ASN A 97 -31.63 7.68 -3.00
CA ASN A 97 -32.24 6.97 -4.12
C ASN A 97 -33.40 6.07 -3.67
N TRP A 98 -33.30 5.44 -2.50
CA TRP A 98 -34.38 4.67 -1.91
C TRP A 98 -35.51 5.54 -1.34
N ALA A 99 -35.19 6.71 -0.79
CA ALA A 99 -36.17 7.60 -0.19
C ALA A 99 -36.84 8.52 -1.23
N VAL A 100 -38.08 8.20 -1.61
CA VAL A 100 -38.90 9.08 -2.47
C VAL A 100 -39.13 10.45 -1.82
N HIS A 101 -39.38 10.48 -0.51
CA HIS A 101 -39.67 11.69 0.26
C HIS A 101 -38.55 12.08 1.24
N ARG A 102 -38.32 13.39 1.37
CA ARG A 102 -37.22 13.94 2.20
C ARG A 102 -37.37 13.72 3.70
N HIS A 103 -38.60 13.62 4.22
CA HIS A 103 -38.82 13.40 5.66
C HIS A 103 -38.39 12.01 6.13
N LEU A 104 -38.43 10.99 5.24
CA LEU A 104 -37.90 9.65 5.53
C LEU A 104 -36.38 9.61 5.40
N PHE A 105 -35.82 10.43 4.53
CA PHE A 105 -34.37 10.49 4.29
C PHE A 105 -33.58 10.97 5.52
N TYR A 106 -34.05 12.00 6.23
CA TYR A 106 -33.32 12.56 7.38
C TYR A 106 -33.05 11.55 8.51
N PRO A 107 -34.04 10.81 9.05
CA PRO A 107 -33.76 9.84 10.11
C PRO A 107 -32.83 8.71 9.63
N ASP A 108 -32.96 8.27 8.37
CA ASP A 108 -32.08 7.24 7.81
C ASP A 108 -30.65 7.74 7.62
N ALA A 109 -30.48 9.00 7.20
CA ALA A 109 -29.18 9.64 7.05
C ALA A 109 -28.49 9.88 8.40
N ASP A 110 -29.24 10.27 9.43
CA ASP A 110 -28.72 10.44 10.79
C ASP A 110 -28.29 9.09 11.38
N ALA A 111 -29.11 8.05 11.22
CA ALA A 111 -28.75 6.68 11.63
C ALA A 111 -27.50 6.17 10.89
N LEU A 112 -27.34 6.50 9.60
CA LEU A 112 -26.13 6.18 8.86
C LEU A 112 -24.93 6.92 9.46
N ARG A 113 -25.06 8.22 9.74
CA ARG A 113 -23.99 9.03 10.33
C ARG A 113 -23.55 8.50 11.69
N GLU A 114 -24.49 8.15 12.56
CA GLU A 114 -24.22 7.57 13.89
C GLU A 114 -23.37 6.30 13.80
N ARG A 115 -23.67 5.42 12.83
CA ARG A 115 -22.87 4.20 12.57
C ARG A 115 -21.42 4.52 12.19
N PHE A 116 -21.18 5.59 11.44
CA PHE A 116 -19.82 6.03 11.09
C PHE A 116 -19.12 6.71 12.27
N GLU A 117 -19.80 7.56 13.04
CA GLU A 117 -19.21 8.24 14.20
C GLU A 117 -18.84 7.24 15.32
N THR A 118 -19.64 6.20 15.53
CA THR A 118 -19.32 5.13 16.50
C THR A 118 -17.96 4.47 16.24
N ASN A 119 -17.54 4.39 14.96
CA ASN A 119 -16.31 3.73 14.54
C ASN A 119 -15.15 4.71 14.27
N LYS A 120 -15.31 6.00 14.59
CA LYS A 120 -14.34 7.05 14.25
C LYS A 120 -13.03 6.97 15.03
N HIS A 121 -13.09 6.49 16.27
CA HIS A 121 -11.97 6.47 17.21
C HIS A 121 -11.13 5.18 17.16
N VAL A 122 -11.29 4.38 16.09
CA VAL A 122 -10.51 3.15 15.91
C VAL A 122 -9.14 3.52 15.32
N GLU A 123 -8.06 3.17 16.04
CA GLU A 123 -6.69 3.51 15.63
C GLU A 123 -5.98 2.38 14.86
N ASP A 124 -6.35 1.12 15.11
CA ASP A 124 -5.69 -0.03 14.52
C ASP A 124 -5.91 -0.11 12.98
N PRO A 125 -4.87 -0.07 12.14
CA PRO A 125 -5.03 0.03 10.68
C PRO A 125 -5.67 -1.23 10.06
N ASP A 126 -5.39 -2.41 10.62
CA ASP A 126 -5.93 -3.67 10.10
C ASP A 126 -7.39 -3.89 10.48
N THR A 127 -7.82 -3.37 11.64
CA THR A 127 -9.24 -3.43 12.03
C THR A 127 -10.06 -2.49 11.16
N ILE A 128 -9.52 -1.32 10.81
CA ILE A 128 -10.13 -0.37 9.88
C ILE A 128 -10.34 -1.01 8.51
N ASP A 129 -9.35 -1.73 7.98
CA ASP A 129 -9.50 -2.42 6.70
C ASP A 129 -10.61 -3.48 6.74
N ARG A 130 -10.76 -4.22 7.85
CA ARG A 130 -11.87 -5.17 8.05
C ARG A 130 -13.22 -4.45 8.12
N LEU A 131 -13.29 -3.32 8.83
CA LEU A 131 -14.51 -2.52 8.93
C LEU A 131 -14.92 -1.95 7.57
N ILE A 132 -13.96 -1.46 6.77
CA ILE A 132 -14.20 -0.99 5.41
C ILE A 132 -14.74 -2.13 4.54
N ALA A 133 -14.13 -3.32 4.59
CA ALA A 133 -14.59 -4.48 3.81
C ALA A 133 -16.01 -4.92 4.21
N ASN A 134 -16.31 -4.95 5.52
CA ASN A 134 -17.64 -5.26 6.01
C ASN A 134 -18.66 -4.21 5.57
N ALA A 135 -18.31 -2.92 5.65
CA ALA A 135 -19.17 -1.83 5.23
C ALA A 135 -19.43 -1.88 3.71
N GLU A 136 -18.43 -2.15 2.88
CA GLU A 136 -18.59 -2.36 1.44
C GLU A 136 -19.50 -3.55 1.11
N ALA A 137 -19.36 -4.66 1.84
CA ALA A 137 -20.23 -5.83 1.67
C ALA A 137 -21.70 -5.51 2.03
N THR A 138 -21.93 -4.79 3.13
CA THR A 138 -23.28 -4.34 3.49
C THR A 138 -23.83 -3.37 2.45
N TYR A 139 -23.04 -2.39 2.02
CA TYR A 139 -23.43 -1.42 1.00
C TYR A 139 -23.83 -2.12 -0.31
N ASN A 140 -23.02 -3.07 -0.79
CA ASN A 140 -23.31 -3.84 -2.01
C ASN A 140 -24.63 -4.62 -1.94
N LYS A 141 -25.02 -5.12 -0.76
CA LYS A 141 -26.31 -5.81 -0.56
C LYS A 141 -27.50 -4.86 -0.72
N TRP A 142 -27.36 -3.60 -0.33
CA TRP A 142 -28.44 -2.61 -0.29
C TRP A 142 -28.38 -1.59 -1.44
N ARG A 143 -27.58 -1.87 -2.48
CA ARG A 143 -27.50 -1.01 -3.66
C ARG A 143 -28.85 -0.95 -4.37
N HIS A 144 -29.24 0.26 -4.77
CA HIS A 144 -30.43 0.44 -5.60
C HIS A 144 -30.19 -0.21 -6.99
N PRO A 145 -31.15 -1.00 -7.51
CA PRO A 145 -31.00 -1.68 -8.80
C PRO A 145 -30.91 -0.71 -10.00
N ASP A 146 -31.49 0.48 -9.87
CA ASP A 146 -31.44 1.54 -10.89
C ASP A 146 -31.12 2.90 -10.24
N PRO A 147 -29.84 3.24 -10.01
CA PRO A 147 -29.47 4.45 -9.28
C PRO A 147 -29.80 5.71 -10.09
N TYR A 148 -30.24 6.78 -9.42
CA TYR A 148 -30.54 8.05 -10.10
C TYR A 148 -29.26 8.69 -10.66
N ILE A 149 -29.08 8.59 -11.98
CA ILE A 149 -28.03 9.30 -12.70
C ILE A 149 -28.58 10.66 -13.08
N GLY A 150 -28.27 11.68 -12.27
CA GLY A 150 -28.54 13.06 -12.65
C GLY A 150 -27.84 13.35 -13.98
N TYR A 151 -28.62 13.48 -15.06
CA TYR A 151 -28.10 13.71 -16.39
C TYR A 151 -27.45 15.10 -16.42
N ASN A 152 -26.15 15.17 -16.15
CA ASN A 152 -25.38 16.40 -16.27
C ASN A 152 -24.73 16.40 -17.66
N PRO A 153 -25.25 17.20 -18.62
CA PRO A 153 -24.79 17.19 -20.01
C PRO A 153 -23.33 17.66 -20.18
N PHE A 154 -22.69 18.14 -19.11
CA PHE A 154 -21.32 18.65 -19.15
C PHE A 154 -20.23 17.59 -18.92
N PHE A 155 -20.55 16.43 -18.34
CA PHE A 155 -19.54 15.43 -17.94
C PHE A 155 -19.72 14.04 -18.56
N LEU A 156 -20.95 13.70 -18.93
CA LEU A 156 -21.24 12.49 -19.67
C LEU A 156 -21.40 12.93 -21.12
N GLY A 157 -20.53 12.44 -22.00
CA GLY A 157 -20.65 12.68 -23.44
C GLY A 157 -22.06 12.36 -23.94
N PRO A 158 -22.42 12.83 -25.15
CA PRO A 158 -23.78 12.68 -25.66
C PRO A 158 -24.26 11.24 -25.57
N PRO A 159 -25.53 11.01 -25.18
CA PRO A 159 -26.03 9.67 -24.99
C PRO A 159 -26.01 8.98 -26.35
N VAL A 160 -25.43 7.79 -26.41
CA VAL A 160 -25.61 6.85 -27.52
C VAL A 160 -27.03 6.27 -27.47
N VAL A 161 -28.06 7.10 -27.55
CA VAL A 161 -29.38 6.79 -28.13
C VAL A 161 -30.28 8.03 -28.15
N LEU A 162 -30.75 8.32 -29.37
CA LEU A 162 -31.95 9.07 -29.77
C LEU A 162 -31.98 10.61 -29.60
N SER A 163 -31.32 11.27 -30.56
CA SER A 163 -31.81 12.43 -31.33
C SER A 163 -32.61 13.52 -30.61
N PHE A 164 -31.92 14.56 -30.14
CA PHE A 164 -32.41 15.94 -30.25
C PHE A 164 -31.23 16.92 -30.26
N THR A 165 -30.57 17.05 -31.40
CA THR A 165 -29.61 18.13 -31.63
C THR A 165 -30.40 19.43 -31.81
N LYS A 166 -30.64 20.17 -30.73
CA LYS A 166 -30.82 21.61 -30.81
C LYS A 166 -29.60 22.29 -30.21
N SER A 167 -28.87 22.93 -31.11
CA SER A 167 -27.76 23.85 -30.90
C SER A 167 -27.88 24.67 -29.63
N TYR A 168 -26.85 24.61 -28.79
CA TYR A 168 -26.20 25.82 -28.31
C TYR A 168 -24.73 25.74 -28.69
N SER A 169 -24.45 26.23 -29.90
CA SER A 169 -23.18 26.89 -30.18
C SER A 169 -23.00 28.02 -29.17
N THR A 170 -22.04 27.86 -28.25
CA THR A 170 -21.17 28.95 -27.82
C THR A 170 -19.93 28.37 -27.17
N CYS A 171 -18.83 28.48 -27.91
CA CYS A 171 -17.54 28.98 -27.45
C CYS A 171 -17.02 28.39 -26.12
N TRP A 172 -16.06 27.46 -26.23
CA TRP A 172 -14.80 27.58 -25.51
C TRP A 172 -13.74 26.76 -26.24
N GLU A 173 -13.24 27.34 -27.34
CA GLU A 173 -11.87 27.05 -27.77
C GLU A 173 -10.93 27.50 -26.65
N GLY A 174 -10.04 26.61 -26.26
CA GLY A 174 -8.91 26.93 -25.39
C GLY A 174 -9.19 26.72 -23.91
N THR A 175 -8.84 25.55 -23.40
CA THR A 175 -7.84 25.45 -22.33
C THR A 175 -7.30 24.02 -22.32
N SER A 176 -6.26 23.81 -23.13
CA SER A 176 -5.19 22.91 -22.75
C SER A 176 -4.65 23.40 -21.41
N GLY A 177 -4.96 22.69 -20.32
CA GLY A 177 -4.50 23.07 -18.98
C GLY A 177 -5.62 23.18 -17.94
N ILE A 178 -6.43 22.14 -17.76
CA ILE A 178 -7.21 22.03 -16.53
C ILE A 178 -6.28 21.38 -15.51
N GLY A 179 -5.60 22.24 -14.76
CA GLY A 179 -4.86 21.86 -13.57
C GLY A 179 -5.72 20.95 -12.70
N GLN A 180 -5.10 19.90 -12.17
CA GLN A 180 -5.64 19.12 -11.07
C GLN A 180 -6.18 20.12 -10.04
N ILE A 181 -7.50 20.14 -9.84
CA ILE A 181 -8.08 20.77 -8.65
C ILE A 181 -7.69 19.82 -7.51
N GLU A 182 -6.47 20.03 -7.02
CA GLU A 182 -5.99 19.45 -5.79
C GLU A 182 -6.85 20.09 -4.69
N ILE A 183 -7.87 19.37 -4.23
CA ILE A 183 -8.65 19.82 -3.08
C ILE A 183 -7.76 19.60 -1.85
N VAL A 184 -6.84 20.55 -1.65
CA VAL A 184 -6.05 20.70 -0.43
C VAL A 184 -7.01 21.11 0.68
N TYR A 185 -7.60 20.13 1.36
CA TYR A 185 -8.22 20.37 2.65
C TYR A 185 -7.12 20.46 3.70
N ASP A 186 -6.69 21.68 3.98
CA ASP A 186 -5.82 22.01 5.10
C ASP A 186 -6.59 21.81 6.42
N TYR A 187 -6.36 20.66 7.06
CA TYR A 187 -6.86 20.37 8.41
C TYR A 187 -5.74 20.64 9.40
N GLY A 188 -5.71 21.83 10.00
CA GLY A 188 -4.92 22.06 11.20
C GLY A 188 -4.31 23.45 11.34
N LYS A 189 -5.11 24.41 11.81
CA LYS A 189 -4.60 25.54 12.59
C LYS A 189 -5.66 25.95 13.61
N GLU A 190 -5.66 25.25 14.75
CA GLU A 190 -6.30 25.77 15.96
C GLU A 190 -5.32 26.81 16.53
N ASP A 191 -5.59 28.08 16.28
CA ASP A 191 -4.93 29.18 16.96
C ASP A 191 -5.41 29.17 18.42
N ASN A 192 -4.50 28.80 19.35
CA ASN A 192 -4.65 29.08 20.77
C ASN A 192 -4.20 30.53 20.99
N ASP A 193 -5.12 31.39 21.41
CA ASP A 193 -4.85 32.65 22.14
C ASP A 193 -5.82 32.74 23.34
#